data_AF-A0A2M6V846-F1
#
_entry.id   AF-A0A2M6V846-F1
#
_cell.length_a   1.000
_cell.length_b   1.000
_cell.length_c   1.000
_cell.angle_alpha   90.00
_cell.angle_beta   90.00
_cell.angle_gamma   90.00
#
_symmetry.space_group_name_H-M   'P 1'
#
loop_
_entity.id
_entity.type
_entity.pdbx_description
1 polymer ?
#
loop_
_entity_poly.entity_id
_entity_poly.type
_entity_poly.pdbx_seq_one_letter_code
_entity_poly.pdbx_strand_id
1 'polypeptide(L)'
;MITTIATISNKLGLHARASAKLTKLAGSFPCEVWISKGDRRVNAKSIMGVMMLAAGIGSEVELETDGEQAQEAMDALLALINDKFGEGE
;
A
#
# COMPACT_ATOMS: atom_id res chain seq x y z
N MET A 1 -6.00 -8.99 12.63
CA MET A 1 -5.70 -9.07 11.19
C MET A 1 -6.92 -8.67 10.37
N ILE A 2 -6.77 -7.66 9.51
CA ILE A 2 -7.76 -7.14 8.56
C ILE A 2 -7.16 -7.25 7.16
N THR A 3 -7.96 -7.64 6.18
CA THR A 3 -7.52 -7.82 4.79
C THR A 3 -8.48 -7.14 3.83
N THR A 4 -7.97 -6.31 2.92
CA THR A 4 -8.79 -5.56 1.94
C THR A 4 -8.08 -5.49 0.59
N ILE A 5 -8.84 -5.67 -0.50
CA ILE A 5 -8.35 -5.47 -1.86
C ILE A 5 -8.49 -3.99 -2.24
N ALA A 6 -7.45 -3.44 -2.87
CA ALA A 6 -7.45 -2.09 -3.42
C ALA A 6 -6.92 -2.10 -4.86
N THR A 7 -7.40 -1.17 -5.69
CA THR A 7 -6.94 -1.02 -7.08
C THR A 7 -5.97 0.17 -7.17
N ILE A 8 -4.77 -0.09 -7.69
CA ILE A 8 -3.80 0.97 -7.99
C ILE A 8 -4.27 1.75 -9.21
N SER A 9 -4.63 3.01 -9.04
CA SER A 9 -5.27 3.82 -10.10
C SER A 9 -4.48 5.07 -10.51
N ASN A 10 -3.33 5.35 -9.90
CA ASN A 10 -2.42 6.41 -10.34
C ASN A 10 -1.61 5.98 -11.58
N LYS A 11 -1.29 6.93 -12.45
CA LYS A 11 -0.73 6.68 -13.80
C LYS A 11 0.51 5.78 -13.83
N LEU A 12 1.43 5.94 -12.88
CA LEU A 12 2.71 5.21 -12.84
C LEU A 12 2.70 4.00 -11.90
N GLY A 13 1.58 3.75 -11.20
CA GLY A 13 1.48 2.73 -10.16
C GLY A 13 2.41 2.95 -8.97
N LEU A 14 2.86 1.87 -8.33
CA LEU A 14 3.80 1.87 -7.20
C LEU A 14 5.27 2.12 -7.65
N HIS A 15 5.49 3.26 -8.30
CA HIS A 15 6.82 3.80 -8.59
C HIS A 15 7.42 4.47 -7.33
N ALA A 16 8.60 5.09 -7.45
CA ALA A 16 9.36 5.59 -6.30
C ALA A 16 8.60 6.56 -5.39
N ARG A 17 7.84 7.52 -5.94
CA ARG A 17 7.12 8.53 -5.14
C ARG A 17 5.90 7.93 -4.42
N ALA A 18 5.05 7.21 -5.16
CA ALA A 18 3.90 6.50 -4.57
C ALA A 18 4.33 5.49 -3.50
N SER A 19 5.39 4.72 -3.77
CA SER A 19 5.97 3.76 -2.81
C SER A 19 6.49 4.45 -1.56
N ALA A 20 7.19 5.59 -1.69
CA ALA A 20 7.67 6.34 -0.54
C ALA A 20 6.52 6.88 0.33
N LYS A 21 5.42 7.36 -0.27
CA LYS A 21 4.22 7.79 0.47
C LYS A 21 3.56 6.62 1.21
N LEU A 22 3.35 5.50 0.52
CA LEU A 22 2.78 4.28 1.10
C LEU A 22 3.62 3.76 2.26
N THR A 23 4.93 3.61 2.05
CA THR A 23 5.85 3.12 3.07
C THR A 23 5.95 4.05 4.27
N LYS A 24 5.98 5.37 4.05
CA LYS A 24 5.99 6.34 5.14
C LYS A 24 4.71 6.26 5.97
N LEU A 25 3.55 6.15 5.33
CA LEU A 25 2.27 6.04 6.01
C LEU A 25 2.14 4.71 6.76
N ALA A 26 2.46 3.58 6.11
CA ALA A 26 2.48 2.28 6.78
C ALA A 26 3.41 2.28 8.00
N GLY A 27 4.58 2.92 7.88
CA GLY A 27 5.57 3.04 8.95
C GLY A 27 5.14 3.89 10.14
N SER A 28 4.10 4.73 10.02
CA SER A 28 3.62 5.55 11.14
C SER A 28 2.69 4.82 12.11
N PHE A 29 2.27 3.59 11.78
CA PHE A 29 1.35 2.82 12.61
C PHE A 29 2.05 1.70 13.39
N PRO A 30 1.64 1.42 14.64
CA PRO A 30 2.16 0.36 15.50
C PRO A 30 1.58 -1.04 15.17
N CYS A 31 1.36 -1.34 13.89
CA CYS A 31 0.93 -2.66 13.41
C CYS A 31 1.82 -3.16 12.28
N GLU A 32 1.81 -4.46 12.01
CA GLU A 32 2.34 -5.02 10.78
C GLU A 32 1.46 -4.61 9.60
N VAL A 33 2.10 -4.26 8.48
CA VAL A 33 1.41 -3.88 7.24
C VAL A 33 2.05 -4.64 6.09
N TRP A 34 1.25 -5.44 5.39
CA TRP A 34 1.67 -6.20 4.23
C TRP A 34 0.87 -5.79 3.01
N ILE A 35 1.50 -5.90 1.85
CA ILE A 35 0.87 -5.70 0.55
C ILE A 35 1.28 -6.84 -0.37
N SER A 36 0.31 -7.40 -1.09
CA SER A 36 0.54 -8.50 -2.03
C SER A 36 -0.07 -8.22 -3.39
N LYS A 37 0.51 -8.86 -4.42
CA LYS A 37 0.04 -8.87 -5.80
C LYS A 37 0.33 -10.25 -6.38
N GLY A 38 -0.71 -11.04 -6.63
CA GLY A 38 -0.56 -12.47 -6.95
C GLY A 38 0.21 -13.18 -5.83
N ASP A 39 1.21 -13.98 -6.19
CA ASP A 39 1.98 -14.77 -5.21
C ASP A 39 3.05 -13.97 -4.46
N ARG A 40 3.25 -12.69 -4.81
CA ARG A 40 4.29 -11.86 -4.19
C ARG A 40 3.69 -11.04 -3.05
N ARG A 41 4.18 -11.28 -1.84
CA ARG A 41 3.83 -10.53 -0.61
C ARG A 41 5.06 -9.81 -0.08
N VAL A 42 4.93 -8.54 0.28
CA VAL A 42 6.03 -7.71 0.78
C VAL A 42 5.59 -6.88 1.98
N ASN A 43 6.54 -6.54 2.85
CA ASN A 43 6.28 -5.62 3.95
C ASN A 43 6.09 -4.20 3.39
N ALA A 44 4.94 -3.59 3.63
CA ALA A 44 4.58 -2.27 3.12
C ALA A 44 5.46 -1.15 3.71
N LYS A 45 6.09 -1.40 4.87
CA LYS A 45 7.06 -0.50 5.52
C LYS A 45 8.46 -0.56 4.88
N SER A 46 8.68 -1.41 3.87
CA SER A 46 9.92 -1.46 3.10
C SER A 46 9.74 -0.91 1.70
N ILE A 47 10.30 0.27 1.44
CA ILE A 47 10.20 0.94 0.13
C ILE A 47 10.74 0.05 -1.01
N MET A 48 11.85 -0.66 -0.77
CA MET A 48 12.41 -1.58 -1.76
C MET A 48 11.45 -2.74 -2.04
N GLY A 49 10.81 -3.29 -1.00
CA GLY A 49 9.81 -4.34 -1.17
C GLY A 49 8.62 -3.89 -2.01
N VAL A 50 8.07 -2.72 -1.66
CA VAL A 50 6.91 -2.12 -2.36
C VAL A 50 7.24 -1.83 -3.83
N MET A 51 8.41 -1.23 -4.12
CA MET A 51 8.82 -0.96 -5.50
C MET A 51 9.01 -2.24 -6.32
N MET A 52 9.57 -3.29 -5.70
CA MET A 52 9.74 -4.58 -6.38
C MET A 52 8.43 -5.34 -6.61
N LEU A 53 7.33 -4.96 -5.94
CA LEU A 53 6.01 -5.55 -6.19
C LEU A 53 5.52 -5.27 -7.61
N ALA A 54 6.01 -4.20 -8.25
CA ALA A 54 5.70 -3.83 -9.63
C ALA A 54 4.17 -3.76 -9.89
N ALA A 55 3.42 -3.18 -8.95
CA ALA A 55 2.00 -2.93 -9.11
C ALA A 55 1.78 -1.65 -9.95
N GLY A 56 1.57 -1.84 -11.26
CA GLY A 56 1.19 -0.77 -12.19
C GLY A 56 -0.28 -0.38 -12.08
N ILE A 57 -0.69 0.64 -12.83
CA ILE A 57 -2.09 1.05 -12.97
C ILE A 57 -3.00 -0.14 -13.32
N GLY A 58 -4.16 -0.22 -12.67
CA GLY A 58 -5.13 -1.30 -12.82
C GLY A 58 -4.76 -2.58 -12.07
N SER A 59 -3.61 -2.65 -11.38
CA SER A 59 -3.29 -3.80 -10.54
C SER A 59 -4.21 -3.82 -9.31
N GLU A 60 -4.78 -4.98 -9.03
CA GLU A 60 -5.34 -5.28 -7.71
C GLU A 60 -4.19 -5.68 -6.77
N VAL A 61 -4.21 -5.09 -5.59
CA VAL A 61 -3.30 -5.42 -4.49
C VAL A 61 -4.13 -5.75 -3.27
N GLU A 62 -3.69 -6.71 -2.48
CA GLU A 62 -4.30 -7.02 -1.20
C GLU A 62 -3.44 -6.41 -0.09
N LEU A 63 -4.08 -5.61 0.76
CA LEU A 63 -3.50 -5.04 1.96
C LEU A 63 -3.89 -5.89 3.15
N GLU A 64 -2.92 -6.17 4.02
CA GLU A 64 -3.16 -6.81 5.31
C GLU A 64 -2.58 -5.94 6.42
N THR A 65 -3.37 -5.68 7.47
CA THR A 65 -2.91 -5.01 8.69
C THR A 65 -3.16 -5.88 9.92
N ASP A 66 -2.17 -5.96 10.81
CA ASP A 66 -2.30 -6.76 12.03
C ASP A 66 -1.54 -6.16 13.22
N GLY A 67 -2.24 -6.04 14.36
CA GLY A 67 -1.71 -5.42 15.58
C GLY A 67 -2.46 -4.17 16.00
N GLU A 68 -1.78 -3.30 16.75
CA GLU A 68 -2.36 -2.09 17.30
C GLU A 68 -2.65 -1.04 16.20
N GLN A 69 -3.82 -0.42 16.25
CA GLN A 69 -4.31 0.52 15.23
C GLN A 69 -4.40 -0.07 13.81
N ALA A 70 -4.63 -1.39 13.68
CA ALA A 70 -4.70 -2.04 12.37
C ALA A 70 -5.85 -1.51 11.49
N GLN A 71 -6.99 -1.13 12.08
CA GLN A 71 -8.12 -0.57 11.33
C GLN A 71 -7.80 0.84 10.85
N GLU A 72 -7.26 1.71 11.71
CA GLU A 72 -6.86 3.07 11.34
C GLU A 72 -5.77 3.07 10.27
N ALA A 73 -4.81 2.13 10.37
CA ALA A 73 -3.80 1.93 9.34
C ALA A 73 -4.43 1.52 8.00
N MET A 74 -5.37 0.57 8.02
CA MET A 74 -6.08 0.12 6.81
C MET A 74 -6.82 1.28 6.17
N ASP A 75 -7.60 2.03 6.94
CA ASP A 75 -8.42 3.14 6.44
C ASP A 75 -7.53 4.24 5.83
N ALA A 76 -6.43 4.59 6.48
CA ALA A 76 -5.48 5.58 5.98
C ALA A 76 -4.77 5.13 4.70
N LEU A 77 -4.37 3.86 4.60
CA LEU A 77 -3.74 3.30 3.41
C LEU A 77 -4.71 3.26 2.23
N LEU A 78 -5.97 2.85 2.46
CA LEU A 78 -7.00 2.87 1.44
C LEU A 78 -7.29 4.30 0.96
N ALA A 79 -7.38 5.26 1.89
CA ALA A 79 -7.56 6.67 1.54
C ALA A 79 -6.41 7.18 0.66
N LEU A 80 -5.15 6.86 1.00
CA LEU A 80 -3.98 7.23 0.19
C LEU A 80 -4.02 6.62 -1.22
N ILE A 81 -4.40 5.35 -1.35
CA ILE A 81 -4.51 4.67 -2.65
C ILE A 81 -5.65 5.28 -3.48
N ASN A 82 -6.80 5.53 -2.87
CA ASN A 82 -7.98 6.10 -3.52
C ASN A 82 -7.76 7.56 -3.94
N ASP A 83 -6.93 8.31 -3.21
CA ASP A 83 -6.46 9.64 -3.59
C ASP A 83 -5.35 9.60 -4.67
N LYS A 84 -5.10 8.43 -5.28
CA LYS A 84 -4.04 8.23 -6.27
C LYS A 84 -2.68 8.68 -5.77
N PHE A 85 -2.39 8.46 -4.48
CA PHE A 85 -1.19 8.96 -3.82
C PHE A 85 -1.00 10.49 -3.94
N GLY A 86 -2.09 11.26 -4.12
CA GLY A 86 -2.07 12.70 -4.37
C GLY A 86 -1.43 13.08 -5.71
N GLU A 87 -1.53 12.23 -6.73
CA GLU A 87 -0.88 12.44 -8.04
C GLU A 87 -1.79 13.03 -9.12
N GLY A 88 -3.06 13.31 -8.82
CA GLY A 88 -3.92 14.21 -9.61
C GLY A 88 -4.32 13.75 -11.03
N GLU A 89 -3.62 12.78 -11.63
CA GLU A 89 -3.89 12.22 -12.96
C GLU A 89 -3.74 10.69 -12.96
#